data_AF-A0A7K6H9K6-F1
#
_entry.id   AF-A0A7K6H9K6-F1
#
_cell.length_a   1.000
_cell.length_b   1.000
_cell.length_c   1.000
_cell.angle_alpha   90.00
_cell.angle_beta   90.00
_cell.angle_gamma   90.00
#
_symmetry.space_group_name_H-M   'P 1'
#
loop_
_entity.id
_entity.type
_entity.pdbx_description
1 polymer ?
#
loop_
_entity_poly.entity_id
_entity_poly.type
_entity_poly.pdbx_seq_one_letter_code
_entity_poly.pdbx_strand_id
1 'polypeptide(L)'
;GHVADIARGLLAPVPGTLCGRHREPLQLFCREERVLLCLVCARSRLHRLHRVVPAEEAAQEFKEQIQSCLQALKEEREKYLESRKSGARRSL
;
A
#
# COMPACT_ATOMS: atom_id res chain seq x y z
N GLY A 1 35.47 -8.91 8.72
CA GLY A 1 35.91 -7.72 9.49
C GLY A 1 34.67 -6.91 9.77
N HIS A 2 34.50 -6.43 11.01
CA HIS A 2 33.22 -5.92 11.54
C HIS A 2 32.50 -4.91 10.61
N VAL A 3 33.27 -4.08 9.89
CA VAL A 3 32.76 -3.11 8.92
C VAL A 3 32.07 -3.77 7.71
N ALA A 4 32.60 -4.88 7.20
CA ALA A 4 32.01 -5.63 6.08
C ALA A 4 30.71 -6.33 6.47
N ASP A 5 30.57 -6.72 7.74
CA ASP A 5 29.37 -7.39 8.24
C ASP A 5 28.24 -6.39 8.53
N ILE A 6 28.57 -5.18 9.01
CA ILE A 6 27.62 -4.05 9.11
C ILE A 6 27.13 -3.61 7.73
N ALA A 7 28.02 -3.43 6.76
CA ALA A 7 27.64 -3.06 5.40
C ALA A 7 26.68 -4.08 4.76
N ARG A 8 26.88 -5.37 5.05
CA ARG A 8 26.01 -6.46 4.57
C ARG A 8 24.59 -6.38 5.15
N GLY A 9 24.44 -5.92 6.39
CA GLY A 9 23.12 -5.73 7.03
C GLY A 9 22.34 -4.54 6.47
N LEU A 10 23.03 -3.48 6.03
CA LEU A 10 22.42 -2.30 5.43
C LEU A 10 22.06 -2.48 3.94
N LEU A 11 22.78 -3.38 3.25
CA LEU A 11 22.57 -3.67 1.83
C LEU A 11 21.69 -4.90 1.58
N ALA A 12 21.32 -5.65 2.64
CA ALA A 12 20.43 -6.78 2.51
C ALA A 12 19.02 -6.28 2.13
N PRO A 13 18.45 -6.76 1.01
CA PRO A 13 17.06 -6.46 0.66
C PRO A 13 16.13 -6.93 1.78
N VAL A 14 15.20 -6.08 2.20
CA VAL A 14 14.17 -6.46 3.17
C VAL A 14 13.40 -7.66 2.61
N PRO A 15 13.10 -8.71 3.41
CA PRO A 15 12.35 -9.87 2.93
C PRO A 15 11.05 -9.45 2.24
N GLY A 16 10.81 -9.98 1.03
CA GLY A 16 9.64 -9.60 0.21
C GLY A 16 9.83 -8.41 -0.73
N THR A 17 11.02 -7.79 -0.78
CA THR A 17 11.33 -6.69 -1.72
C THR A 17 11.90 -7.13 -3.06
N LEU A 18 12.22 -8.42 -3.22
CA LEU A 18 12.75 -8.96 -4.47
C LEU A 18 11.71 -9.84 -5.18
N CYS A 19 11.70 -9.74 -6.50
CA CYS A 19 10.96 -10.64 -7.36
C CYS A 19 11.50 -12.07 -7.19
N GLY A 20 10.61 -13.03 -6.87
CA GLY A 20 11.00 -14.43 -6.72
C GLY A 20 11.60 -15.06 -7.98
N ARG A 21 11.18 -14.61 -9.17
CA ARG A 21 11.64 -15.14 -10.47
C ARG A 21 12.94 -14.50 -10.95
N HIS A 22 13.04 -13.17 -10.89
CA HIS A 22 14.17 -12.44 -11.49
C HIS A 22 15.22 -11.99 -10.47
N ARG A 23 14.92 -12.10 -9.17
CA ARG A 23 15.77 -11.60 -8.07
C ARG A 23 16.08 -10.10 -8.16
N GLU A 24 15.24 -9.35 -8.86
CA GLU A 24 15.31 -7.90 -8.98
C GLU A 24 14.37 -7.19 -7.98
N PRO A 25 14.67 -5.94 -7.59
CA PRO A 25 13.79 -5.13 -6.75
C PRO A 25 12.37 -4.99 -7.32
N LEU A 26 11.38 -5.08 -6.44
CA LEU A 26 9.97 -4.84 -6.71
C LEU A 26 9.66 -3.35 -6.51
N GLN A 27 9.89 -2.54 -7.55
CA GLN A 27 9.77 -1.07 -7.50
C GLN A 27 8.60 -0.52 -8.31
N LEU A 28 7.85 -1.38 -8.98
CA LEU A 28 6.73 -0.99 -9.83
C LEU A 28 5.44 -1.62 -9.33
N PHE A 29 4.30 -1.02 -9.65
CA PHE A 29 2.97 -1.49 -9.30
C PHE A 29 2.07 -1.54 -10.54
N CYS A 30 1.47 -2.69 -10.81
CA CYS A 30 0.45 -2.85 -11.84
C CYS A 30 -0.93 -2.56 -11.25
N ARG A 31 -1.66 -1.60 -11.82
CA ARG A 31 -2.96 -1.17 -11.28
C ARG A 31 -4.07 -2.19 -11.49
N GLU A 32 -4.06 -2.87 -12.63
CA GLU A 32 -5.08 -3.83 -13.04
C GLU A 32 -5.03 -5.10 -12.19
N GLU A 33 -3.83 -5.63 -11.96
CA GLU A 33 -3.64 -6.86 -11.18
C GLU A 33 -3.36 -6.59 -9.69
N ARG A 34 -3.10 -5.33 -9.32
CA ARG A 34 -2.79 -4.89 -7.95
C ARG A 34 -1.59 -5.63 -7.33
N VAL A 35 -0.54 -5.82 -8.12
CA VAL A 35 0.69 -6.52 -7.73
C VAL A 35 1.93 -5.65 -7.92
N LEU A 36 2.96 -5.90 -7.09
CA LEU A 36 4.29 -5.32 -7.29
C LEU A 36 5.08 -6.10 -8.34
N LEU A 37 5.82 -5.38 -9.16
CA LEU A 37 6.62 -5.90 -10.27
C LEU A 37 8.06 -5.41 -10.18
N CYS A 38 8.99 -6.23 -10.65
CA CYS A 38 10.31 -5.75 -11.05
C CYS A 38 10.28 -5.25 -12.51
N LEU A 39 11.36 -4.63 -12.97
CA LEU A 39 11.47 -4.06 -14.33
C LEU A 39 11.26 -5.12 -15.42
N VAL A 40 11.81 -6.32 -15.24
CA VAL A 40 11.62 -7.42 -16.21
C VAL A 40 10.15 -7.87 -16.28
N CYS A 41 9.46 -7.99 -15.13
CA CYS A 41 8.03 -8.34 -15.12
C CYS A 41 7.20 -7.26 -15.82
N ALA A 42 7.44 -5.98 -15.55
CA ALA A 42 6.69 -4.88 -16.15
C ALA A 42 6.77 -4.85 -17.69
N ARG A 43 7.90 -5.28 -18.26
CA ARG A 43 8.10 -5.37 -19.72
C ARG A 43 7.60 -6.68 -20.33
N SER A 44 7.19 -7.65 -19.51
CA SER A 44 6.70 -8.93 -20.00
C SER A 44 5.40 -8.78 -20.79
N ARG A 45 5.09 -9.75 -21.66
CA ARG A 45 3.83 -9.76 -22.43
C ARG A 45 2.57 -9.69 -21.55
N LEU A 46 2.67 -10.16 -20.30
CA LEU A 46 1.58 -10.16 -19.33
C LEU A 46 1.21 -8.75 -18.90
N HIS A 47 2.21 -7.90 -18.60
CA HIS A 47 1.96 -6.56 -18.05
C HIS A 47 2.23 -5.41 -19.03
N ARG A 48 2.75 -5.68 -20.25
CA ARG A 48 3.14 -4.63 -21.21
C ARG A 48 2.02 -3.66 -21.62
N LEU A 49 0.76 -4.05 -21.47
CA LEU A 49 -0.42 -3.23 -21.80
C LEU A 49 -1.13 -2.68 -20.55
N HIS A 50 -0.68 -3.08 -19.37
CA HIS A 50 -1.25 -2.64 -18.11
C HIS A 50 -0.67 -1.29 -17.69
N ARG A 51 -1.44 -0.52 -16.95
CA ARG A 51 -0.95 0.73 -16.35
C ARG A 51 -0.06 0.40 -15.17
N VAL A 52 1.24 0.49 -15.42
CA VAL A 52 2.29 0.32 -14.42
C VAL A 52 2.80 1.69 -13.99
N VAL A 53 2.92 1.90 -12.68
CA VAL A 53 3.46 3.12 -12.04
C VAL A 53 4.54 2.76 -11.03
N PRO A 54 5.40 3.69 -10.60
CA PRO A 54 6.28 3.47 -9.44
C PRO A 54 5.50 3.03 -8.20
N ALA A 55 6.08 2.11 -7.43
CA ALA A 55 5.45 1.57 -6.23
C ALA A 55 5.21 2.67 -5.17
N GLU A 56 6.12 3.63 -5.06
CA GLU A 56 6.04 4.75 -4.13
C GLU A 56 4.85 5.67 -4.46
N GLU A 57 4.60 5.93 -5.74
CA GLU A 57 3.44 6.72 -6.18
C GLU A 57 2.13 6.01 -5.84
N ALA A 58 2.03 4.72 -6.14
CA ALA A 58 0.85 3.92 -5.78
C ALA A 58 0.65 3.86 -4.25
N ALA A 59 1.73 3.72 -3.48
CA ALA A 59 1.67 3.69 -2.02
C ALA A 59 1.14 5.02 -1.44
N GLN A 60 1.58 6.15 -1.99
CA GLN A 60 1.10 7.46 -1.57
C GLN A 60 -0.40 7.64 -1.89
N GLU A 61 -0.84 7.26 -3.08
CA GLU A 61 -2.25 7.30 -3.46
C GLU A 61 -3.13 6.44 -2.54
N PHE A 62 -2.71 5.20 -2.26
CA PHE A 62 -3.46 4.32 -1.35
C PHE A 62 -3.49 4.85 0.07
N LYS A 63 -2.40 5.44 0.55
CA LYS A 63 -2.37 6.07 1.87
C LYS A 63 -3.40 7.18 1.98
N GLU A 64 -3.50 8.04 0.98
CA GLU A 64 -4.48 9.13 0.94
C GLU A 64 -5.92 8.58 0.90
N GLN A 65 -6.18 7.57 0.06
CA GLN A 65 -7.49 6.91 0.00
C GLN A 65 -7.89 6.30 1.35
N ILE A 66 -6.96 5.60 2.02
CA ILE A 66 -7.20 5.00 3.34
C ILE A 66 -7.48 6.09 4.39
N GLN A 67 -6.72 7.19 4.38
CA GLN A 67 -6.93 8.30 5.30
C GLN A 67 -8.30 8.95 5.10
N SER A 68 -8.71 9.16 3.85
CA SER A 68 -10.03 9.68 3.51
C SER A 68 -11.15 8.76 3.99
N CYS A 69 -11.06 7.45 3.70
CA CYS A 69 -12.03 6.47 4.16
C CYS A 69 -12.12 6.41 5.70
N LEU A 70 -10.97 6.44 6.39
CA LEU A 70 -10.93 6.46 7.85
C LEU A 70 -11.60 7.71 8.43
N GLN A 71 -11.41 8.86 7.80
CA GLN A 71 -12.05 10.10 8.24
C GLN A 71 -13.57 10.04 8.08
N ALA A 72 -14.06 9.59 6.92
CA ALA A 72 -15.48 9.42 6.67
C ALA A 72 -16.14 8.45 7.68
N LEU A 73 -15.49 7.34 8.00
CA LEU A 73 -15.99 6.37 8.99
C LEU A 73 -16.05 6.95 10.41
N LYS A 74 -15.10 7.82 10.79
CA LYS A 74 -15.13 8.50 12.10
C LYS A 74 -16.32 9.44 12.21
N GLU A 75 -16.58 10.21 11.16
CA GLU A 75 -17.72 11.14 11.09
C GLU A 75 -19.05 10.40 11.10
N GLU A 76 -19.17 9.29 10.36
CA GLU A 76 -20.37 8.44 10.37
C GLU A 76 -20.64 7.87 11.76
N ARG A 77 -19.60 7.36 12.41
CA ARG A 77 -19.68 6.88 13.79
C ARG A 77 -20.14 7.99 14.75
N GLU A 78 -19.60 9.19 14.63
CA GLU A 78 -19.99 10.33 15.48
C GLU A 78 -21.46 10.70 15.30
N LYS A 79 -21.92 10.83 14.05
CA LYS A 79 -23.34 11.08 13.73
C LYS A 79 -24.26 9.99 14.30
N TYR A 80 -23.85 8.73 14.20
CA TYR A 80 -24.59 7.60 14.77
C TYR A 80 -24.67 7.67 16.31
N LEU A 81 -23.58 8.03 16.98
CA LEU A 81 -23.56 8.18 18.44
C LEU A 81 -24.41 9.37 18.91
N GLU A 82 -24.42 10.48 18.18
CA GLU A 82 -25.26 11.64 18.46
C GLU A 82 -26.75 11.32 18.30
N SER A 83 -27.13 10.64 17.23
CA SER A 83 -28.53 10.25 16.98
C SER A 83 -29.05 9.34 18.09
N ARG A 84 -28.24 8.38 18.57
CA ARG A 84 -28.57 7.52 19.72
C ARG A 84 -28.78 8.29 21.02
N LYS A 85 -27.96 9.31 21.32
CA LYS A 85 -28.13 10.16 22.51
C LYS A 85 -29.42 10.99 22.44
N SER A 86 -29.79 11.45 21.24
CA SER A 86 -31.03 12.22 21.03
C SER A 86 -32.31 11.38 21.05
N GLY A 87 -32.22 10.09 20.69
CA GLY A 87 -33.33 9.13 20.79
C GLY A 87 -33.67 8.77 22.23
N ALA A 88 -32.67 8.67 23.12
CA ALA A 88 -32.87 8.37 24.53
C ALA A 88 -33.56 9.50 25.33
N ARG A 89 -33.47 10.77 24.88
CA ARG A 89 -34.12 11.92 25.53
C ARG A 89 -35.61 12.07 25.20
N ARG A 90 -36.13 11.36 24.20
CA ARG A 90 -37.55 11.41 23.80
C ARG A 90 -38.41 10.34 24.48
N SER A 91 -37.79 9.47 25.28
CA SER A 91 -38.44 8.34 25.96
C SER A 91 -38.57 8.53 27.47
N LEU A 92 -38.33 9.73 27.97
CA LEU A 92 -38.58 10.19 29.35
C LEU A 92 -39.60 11.33 29.29
#